data_AF-Q45EL0-F1
#
_entry.id   AF-Q45EL0-F1
#
_cell.length_a   1.000
_cell.length_b   1.000
_cell.length_c   1.000
_cell.angle_alpha   90.00
_cell.angle_beta   90.00
_cell.angle_gamma   90.00
#
_symmetry.space_group_name_H-M   'P 1'
#
loop_
_entity.id
_entity.type
_entity.pdbx_description
1 polymer ?
#
loop_
_entity_poly.entity_id
_entity_poly.type
_entity_poly.pdbx_seq_one_letter_code
_entity_poly.pdbx_strand_id
1 'polypeptide(L)'
;MENALEDFKRIRAQFVQRKVLKYEFELFTKFENHTRHVWGLYQQAIVGDVNVPKLNYMEIDEGEKSWMWRWINGNEKWHAWNKCRGLTKEEASEQYVEAVQKLKIDIQQLLINWKIEISNEPTAAMNNNINNIA
;
A
#
# COMPACT_ATOMS: atom_id res chain seq x y z
N MET A 1 2.25 15.36 13.35
CA MET A 1 1.69 14.62 12.20
C MET A 1 2.14 15.17 10.85
N GLU A 2 2.10 16.49 10.64
CA GLU A 2 2.45 17.13 9.35
C GLU A 2 3.80 16.68 8.77
N ASN A 3 4.88 16.72 9.56
CA ASN A 3 6.19 16.23 9.13
C ASN A 3 6.18 14.74 8.72
N ALA A 4 5.43 13.90 9.45
CA ALA A 4 5.28 12.50 9.10
C ALA A 4 4.45 12.31 7.81
N LEU A 5 3.46 13.17 7.56
CA LEU A 5 2.72 13.16 6.29
C LEU A 5 3.64 13.50 5.11
N GLU A 6 4.49 14.52 5.25
CA GLU A 6 5.44 14.89 4.20
C GLU A 6 6.53 13.82 3.99
N ASP A 7 7.02 13.21 5.07
CA ASP A 7 7.94 12.07 4.99
C ASP A 7 7.30 10.88 4.27
N PHE A 8 6.05 10.53 4.60
CA PHE A 8 5.32 9.46 3.93
C PHE A 8 5.09 9.75 2.44
N LYS A 9 4.64 10.97 2.10
CA LYS A 9 4.46 11.39 0.71
C LYS A 9 5.77 11.29 -0.09
N ARG A 10 6.89 11.73 0.49
CA ARG A 10 8.21 11.66 -0.14
C ARG A 10 8.63 10.22 -0.41
N ILE A 11 8.45 9.32 0.57
CA ILE A 11 8.73 7.88 0.39
C ILE A 11 7.85 7.32 -0.73
N ARG A 12 6.54 7.54 -0.65
CA ARG A 12 5.58 7.04 -1.66
C ARG A 12 5.87 7.55 -3.07
N ALA A 13 6.28 8.82 -3.21
CA ALA A 13 6.62 9.41 -4.49
C ALA A 13 7.74 8.64 -5.22
N GLN A 14 8.72 8.10 -4.49
CA GLN A 14 9.79 7.28 -5.07
C GLN A 14 9.24 5.99 -5.71
N PHE A 15 8.26 5.35 -5.07
CA PHE A 15 7.62 4.15 -5.62
C PHE A 15 6.72 4.47 -6.81
N VAL A 16 6.01 5.60 -6.78
CA VAL A 16 5.22 6.09 -7.92
C VAL A 16 6.12 6.36 -9.13
N GLN A 17 7.26 7.04 -8.93
CA GLN A 17 8.23 7.29 -9.99
C GLN A 17 8.82 6.00 -10.56
N ARG A 18 9.20 5.04 -9.70
CA ARG A 18 9.71 3.72 -10.11
C ARG A 18 8.70 2.93 -10.94
N LYS A 19 7.43 2.91 -10.51
CA LYS A 19 6.34 2.28 -11.26
C LYS A 19 6.26 2.83 -12.68
N VAL A 20 6.32 4.15 -12.84
CA VAL A 20 6.16 4.81 -14.15
C VAL A 20 7.41 4.68 -15.02
N LEU A 21 8.60 4.91 -14.44
CA LEU A 21 9.85 5.03 -15.22
C LEU A 21 10.57 3.70 -15.43
N LYS A 22 10.40 2.75 -14.51
CA LYS A 22 11.10 1.46 -14.54
C LYS A 22 10.16 0.27 -14.69
N TYR A 23 8.85 0.52 -14.84
CA TYR A 23 7.83 -0.52 -14.89
C TYR A 23 7.87 -1.46 -13.66
N GLU A 24 8.34 -0.95 -12.51
CA GLU A 24 8.43 -1.68 -11.24
C GLU A 24 7.05 -1.77 -10.54
N PHE A 25 6.05 -2.37 -11.21
CA PHE A 25 4.66 -2.44 -10.70
C PHE A 25 4.52 -3.30 -9.44
N GLU A 26 5.17 -4.47 -9.41
CA GLU A 26 5.13 -5.38 -8.27
C GLU A 26 5.72 -4.75 -7.02
N LEU A 27 6.81 -3.99 -7.18
CA LEU A 27 7.43 -3.25 -6.10
C LEU A 27 6.49 -2.16 -5.54
N PHE A 28 5.78 -1.45 -6.42
CA PHE A 28 4.75 -0.49 -6.00
C PHE A 28 3.59 -1.17 -5.27
N THR A 29 3.13 -2.32 -5.76
CA THR A 29 2.08 -3.11 -5.09
C THR A 29 2.53 -3.60 -3.72
N LYS A 30 3.75 -4.13 -3.58
CA LYS A 30 4.35 -4.52 -2.28
C LYS A 30 4.37 -3.34 -1.31
N PHE A 31 4.77 -2.16 -1.78
CA PHE A 31 4.76 -0.94 -0.98
C PHE A 31 3.35 -0.54 -0.52
N GLU A 32 2.36 -0.46 -1.43
CA GLU A 32 0.99 -0.10 -1.05
C GLU A 32 0.41 -1.13 -0.06
N ASN A 33 0.67 -2.42 -0.26
CA ASN A 33 0.22 -3.48 0.64
C ASN A 33 0.84 -3.36 2.04
N HIS A 34 2.15 -3.11 2.10
CA HIS A 34 2.87 -2.96 3.36
C HIS A 34 2.39 -1.72 4.15
N THR A 35 2.03 -0.64 3.46
CA THR A 35 1.68 0.65 4.07
C THR A 35 0.19 0.88 4.31
N ARG A 36 -0.66 -0.13 4.14
CA ARG A 36 -2.11 0.01 4.36
C ARG A 36 -2.49 0.43 5.77
N HIS A 37 -1.80 -0.12 6.77
CA HIS A 37 -2.03 0.26 8.17
C HIS A 37 -1.72 1.74 8.41
N VAL A 38 -0.67 2.28 7.79
CA VAL A 38 -0.33 3.72 7.82
C VAL A 38 -1.46 4.55 7.23
N TRP A 39 -2.05 4.10 6.12
CA TRP A 39 -3.21 4.75 5.52
C TRP A 39 -4.43 4.72 6.45
N GLY A 40 -4.70 3.59 7.11
CA GLY A 40 -5.80 3.46 8.07
C GLY A 40 -5.66 4.39 9.27
N LEU A 41 -4.45 4.46 9.85
CA LEU A 41 -4.12 5.39 10.94
C LEU A 41 -4.32 6.84 10.52
N TYR A 42 -3.88 7.21 9.31
CA TYR A 42 -4.09 8.55 8.77
C TYR A 42 -5.59 8.89 8.66
N GLN A 43 -6.41 7.99 8.13
CA GLN A 43 -7.85 8.22 8.04
C GLN A 43 -8.50 8.34 9.42
N GLN A 44 -8.13 7.47 10.37
CA GLN A 44 -8.62 7.53 11.74
C GLN A 44 -8.23 8.84 12.43
N ALA A 45 -7.01 9.32 12.24
CA ALA A 45 -6.53 10.57 12.83
C ALA A 45 -7.26 11.81 12.29
N ILE A 46 -7.61 11.82 11.00
CA ILE A 46 -8.28 12.97 10.37
C ILE A 46 -9.80 12.91 10.54
N VAL A 47 -10.41 11.78 10.17
CA VAL A 47 -11.86 11.61 10.10
C VAL A 47 -12.41 11.12 11.44
N GLY A 48 -11.72 10.17 12.08
CA GLY A 48 -12.23 9.40 13.22
C GLY A 48 -12.72 8.03 12.76
N ASP A 49 -13.59 7.41 13.56
CA ASP A 49 -14.16 6.10 13.26
C ASP A 49 -14.78 6.04 11.87
N VAL A 50 -14.53 4.92 11.18
CA VAL A 50 -15.08 4.65 9.85
C VAL A 50 -16.61 4.74 9.89
N ASN A 51 -17.15 5.69 9.13
CA ASN A 51 -18.59 5.94 8.99
C ASN A 51 -19.11 5.65 7.57
N VAL A 52 -18.22 5.20 6.68
CA VAL A 52 -18.58 4.80 5.33
C VAL A 52 -18.93 3.31 5.31
N PRO A 53 -20.11 2.93 4.77
CA PRO A 53 -20.47 1.52 4.65
C PRO A 53 -19.43 0.80 3.80
N LYS A 54 -19.20 -0.47 4.12
CA LYS A 54 -18.32 -1.31 3.31
C LYS A 54 -18.89 -1.36 1.89
N LEU A 55 -18.08 -0.96 0.91
CA LEU A 55 -18.52 -0.85 -0.47
C LEU A 55 -18.90 -2.24 -1.02
N ASN A 56 -20.10 -2.36 -1.59
CA ASN A 56 -20.49 -3.55 -2.34
C ASN A 56 -19.88 -3.47 -3.75
N TYR A 57 -18.76 -4.18 -3.95
CA TYR A 57 -18.00 -4.12 -5.21
C TYR A 57 -18.72 -4.76 -6.40
N MET A 58 -19.81 -5.48 -6.18
CA MET A 58 -20.59 -6.12 -7.25
C MET A 58 -21.59 -5.16 -7.92
N GLU A 59 -21.81 -3.97 -7.35
CA GLU A 59 -22.91 -3.06 -7.73
C GLU A 59 -22.42 -1.68 -8.22
N ILE A 60 -21.14 -1.53 -8.58
CA ILE A 60 -20.60 -0.21 -8.98
C ILE A 60 -20.60 -0.06 -10.50
N ASP A 61 -21.56 0.72 -11.02
CA ASP A 61 -21.77 0.95 -12.47
C ASP A 61 -20.65 1.77 -13.16
N GLU A 62 -19.92 2.63 -12.44
CA GLU A 62 -18.96 3.59 -13.04
C GLU A 62 -17.61 3.64 -12.31
N GLY A 63 -16.48 3.69 -13.04
CA GLY A 63 -15.10 3.83 -12.50
C GLY A 63 -14.15 2.67 -12.87
N GLU A 64 -13.13 2.38 -12.03
CA GLU A 64 -12.18 1.26 -12.24
C GLU A 64 -12.92 -0.04 -12.55
N LYS A 65 -12.79 -0.55 -13.78
CA LYS A 65 -13.61 -1.68 -14.25
C LYS A 65 -13.16 -3.03 -13.69
N SER A 66 -11.92 -3.11 -13.21
CA SER A 66 -11.43 -4.35 -12.59
C SER A 66 -12.00 -4.48 -11.18
N TRP A 67 -12.96 -5.40 -11.02
CA TRP A 67 -13.49 -5.80 -9.72
C TRP A 67 -12.38 -6.21 -8.74
N MET A 68 -11.33 -6.88 -9.24
CA MET A 68 -10.21 -7.34 -8.42
C MET A 68 -9.36 -6.17 -7.93
N TRP A 69 -9.04 -5.19 -8.77
CA TRP A 69 -8.31 -4.00 -8.35
C TRP A 69 -9.13 -3.12 -7.40
N ARG A 70 -10.44 -2.99 -7.63
CA ARG A 70 -11.36 -2.31 -6.71
C ARG A 70 -11.40 -2.99 -5.34
N TRP A 71 -11.48 -4.32 -5.33
CA TRP A 71 -11.42 -5.10 -4.11
C TRP A 71 -10.07 -4.89 -3.41
N ILE A 72 -8.93 -5.15 -4.07
CA ILE A 72 -7.59 -5.00 -3.46
C ILE A 72 -7.37 -3.59 -2.90
N ASN A 73 -7.63 -2.54 -3.70
CA ASN A 73 -7.29 -1.18 -3.29
C ASN A 73 -8.34 -0.56 -2.36
N GLY A 74 -9.63 -0.77 -2.62
CA GLY A 74 -10.70 -0.20 -1.82
C GLY A 74 -10.96 -0.99 -0.55
N ASN A 75 -11.09 -2.32 -0.66
CA ASN A 75 -11.52 -3.18 0.44
C ASN A 75 -10.44 -3.24 1.51
N GLU A 76 -9.17 -3.40 1.11
CA GLU A 76 -8.08 -3.53 2.08
C GLU A 76 -7.75 -2.19 2.74
N LYS A 77 -7.95 -1.06 2.05
CA LYS A 77 -7.88 0.28 2.68
C LYS A 77 -9.01 0.46 3.68
N TRP A 78 -10.26 0.18 3.29
CA TRP A 78 -11.41 0.21 4.20
C TRP A 78 -11.18 -0.66 5.44
N HIS A 79 -10.68 -1.89 5.26
CA HIS A 79 -10.36 -2.78 6.36
C HIS A 79 -9.22 -2.28 7.23
N ALA A 80 -8.19 -1.66 6.65
CA ALA A 80 -7.11 -1.05 7.43
C ALA A 80 -7.63 0.11 8.30
N TRP A 81 -8.51 0.97 7.77
CA TRP A 81 -9.14 2.03 8.57
C TRP A 81 -10.10 1.46 9.63
N ASN A 82 -10.94 0.48 9.27
CA ASN A 82 -11.85 -0.16 10.22
C ASN A 82 -11.11 -0.88 11.37
N LYS A 83 -9.86 -1.35 11.16
CA LYS A 83 -9.02 -1.90 12.24
C LYS A 83 -8.57 -0.85 13.26
N CYS A 84 -8.57 0.43 12.90
CA CYS A 84 -8.24 1.54 13.79
C CYS A 84 -9.46 2.05 14.58
N ARG A 85 -10.64 1.46 14.39
CA ARG A 85 -11.88 1.89 15.07
C ARG A 85 -11.71 1.84 16.58
N GLY A 86 -12.21 2.86 17.27
CA GLY A 86 -12.12 3.02 18.71
C GLY A 86 -10.86 3.74 19.19
N LEU A 87 -9.87 3.94 18.33
CA LEU A 87 -8.77 4.86 18.62
C LEU A 87 -9.28 6.30 18.55
N THR A 88 -8.89 7.13 19.52
CA THR A 88 -9.08 8.58 19.44
C THR A 88 -8.23 9.15 18.30
N LYS A 89 -8.57 10.37 17.86
CA LYS A 89 -7.81 11.03 16.79
C LYS A 89 -6.37 11.27 17.21
N GLU A 90 -6.16 11.60 18.47
CA GLU A 90 -4.86 11.84 19.08
C GLU A 90 -4.02 10.56 19.11
N GLU A 91 -4.56 9.44 19.61
CA GLU A 91 -3.87 8.14 19.62
C GLU A 91 -3.52 7.68 18.19
N ALA A 92 -4.45 7.83 17.25
CA ALA A 92 -4.21 7.49 15.84
C ALA A 92 -3.12 8.39 15.22
N SER A 93 -3.05 9.66 15.63
CA SER A 93 -2.03 10.61 15.20
C SER A 93 -0.64 10.21 15.67
N GLU A 94 -0.52 9.81 16.93
CA GLU A 94 0.74 9.35 17.54
C GLU A 94 1.22 8.06 16.87
N GLN A 95 0.34 7.07 16.74
CA GLN A 95 0.65 5.81 16.06
C GLN A 95 1.00 6.02 14.58
N TYR A 96 0.35 6.96 13.89
CA TYR A 96 0.71 7.32 12.52
C TYR A 96 2.15 7.85 12.43
N VAL A 97 2.51 8.77 13.34
CA VAL A 97 3.87 9.34 13.37
C VAL A 97 4.90 8.24 13.63
N GLU A 98 4.67 7.37 14.60
CA GLU A 98 5.55 6.23 14.89
C GLU A 98 5.70 5.30 13.69
N ALA A 99 4.60 4.92 13.06
CA ALA A 99 4.60 4.02 11.90
C ALA A 99 5.39 4.61 10.72
N VAL A 100 5.28 5.92 10.46
CA VAL A 100 6.07 6.58 9.42
C VAL A 100 7.55 6.65 9.78
N GLN A 101 7.90 6.95 11.04
CA GLN A 101 9.32 6.97 11.45
C GLN A 101 9.95 5.59 11.31
N LYS A 102 9.24 4.53 11.72
CA LYS A 102 9.67 3.15 11.50
C LYS A 102 9.84 2.84 10.02
N LEU A 103 8.85 3.19 9.19
CA LEU A 103 8.92 3.00 7.74
C LEU A 103 10.16 3.69 7.15
N LYS A 104 10.49 4.91 7.60
CA LYS A 104 11.64 5.68 7.11
C LYS A 104 12.98 5.00 7.45
N ILE A 105 13.08 4.35 8.60
CA ILE A 105 14.28 3.57 9.00
C ILE A 105 14.36 2.29 8.16
N ASP A 106 13.24 1.59 8.01
CA ASP A 106 13.22 0.24 7.42
C ASP A 106 13.18 0.25 5.88
N ILE A 107 12.85 1.38 5.24
CA ILE A 107 12.52 1.43 3.80
C ILE A 107 13.62 0.89 2.90
N GLN A 108 14.89 1.14 3.24
CA GLN A 108 16.01 0.67 2.42
C GLN A 108 16.14 -0.85 2.49
N GLN A 109 15.97 -1.44 3.68
CA GLN A 109 15.98 -2.89 3.85
C GLN A 109 14.77 -3.55 3.21
N LEU A 110 13.58 -2.96 3.38
CA LEU A 110 12.36 -3.41 2.71
C LEU A 110 12.51 -3.42 1.19
N LEU A 111 13.11 -2.37 0.61
CA LEU A 111 13.36 -2.28 -0.82
C LEU A 111 14.28 -3.40 -1.32
N ILE A 112 15.35 -3.71 -0.58
CA ILE A 112 16.28 -4.79 -0.93
C ILE A 112 15.55 -6.14 -0.85
N ASN A 113 14.86 -6.40 0.25
CA ASN A 113 14.14 -7.66 0.48
C ASN A 113 13.06 -7.89 -0.58
N TRP A 114 12.23 -6.90 -0.88
CA TRP A 114 11.19 -7.03 -1.91
C TRP A 114 11.75 -7.27 -3.30
N LYS A 115 12.89 -6.66 -3.64
CA LYS A 115 13.57 -6.93 -4.92
C LYS A 115 14.05 -8.38 -5.00
N ILE A 116 14.63 -8.92 -3.93
CA ILE A 116 15.06 -10.31 -3.87
C ILE A 116 13.85 -11.24 -3.99
N GLU A 117 12.77 -10.98 -3.26
CA GLU A 117 11.52 -11.75 -3.35
C GLU A 117 10.97 -11.77 -4.78
N ILE A 118 10.86 -10.60 -5.42
CA ILE A 118 10.37 -10.44 -6.80
C ILE A 118 11.28 -11.17 -7.80
N SER A 119 12.61 -11.05 -7.66
CA SER A 119 13.55 -11.75 -8.53
C SER A 119 13.51 -13.28 -8.37
N ASN A 120 13.14 -13.78 -7.20
CA ASN A 120 12.99 -15.20 -6.92
C ASN A 120 11.60 -15.74 -7.28
N GLU A 121 10.66 -14.90 -7.73
CA GLU A 121 9.37 -15.40 -8.21
C GLU A 121 9.58 -16.31 -9.45
N PRO A 122 8.90 -17.47 -9.53
CA PRO A 122 9.12 -18.47 -10.59
C PRO A 122 8.95 -17.94 -12.02
N THR A 123 8.32 -16.79 -12.20
CA THR A 123 8.04 -16.14 -13.48
C THR A 123 9.31 -15.82 -14.27
N ALA A 124 10.41 -15.46 -13.61
CA ALA A 124 11.71 -15.28 -14.28
C ALA A 124 12.30 -16.61 -14.78
N ALA A 125 12.09 -17.70 -14.03
CA ALA A 125 12.51 -19.05 -14.45
C ALA A 125 11.63 -19.60 -15.59
N MET A 126 10.33 -19.28 -15.59
CA MET A 126 9.39 -19.73 -16.61
C MET A 126 9.70 -19.10 -17.99
N ASN A 127 10.07 -17.82 -18.03
CA ASN A 127 10.47 -17.14 -19.27
C ASN A 127 11.77 -17.71 -19.86
N ASN A 128 12.72 -18.12 -19.03
CA ASN A 128 13.95 -18.79 -19.51
C ASN A 128 13.67 -20.19 -20.07
N ASN A 129 12.71 -20.93 -19.51
CA ASN A 129 12.34 -22.24 -20.07
C ASN A 129 11.55 -22.14 -21.37
N ILE A 130 10.69 -21.13 -21.54
CA ILE A 130 9.96 -20.92 -22.81
C ILE A 130 10.93 -20.53 -23.93
N ASN A 131 11.92 -19.68 -23.65
CA ASN A 131 12.92 -19.26 -24.62
C ASN A 131 13.95 -20.36 -24.99
N ASN A 132 14.05 -21.43 -24.20
CA ASN A 132 14.92 -22.58 -24.50
C ASN A 132 14.17 -23.75 -25.18
N ILE A 133 12.85 -23.64 -25.37
CA ILE A 133 12.01 -24.67 -26.02
C ILE A 133 11.51 -24.19 -27.40
N ALA A 134 11.69 -22.91 -27.75
CA ALA A 134 11.43 -22.37 -29.08
C ALA A 134 12.70 -22.38 -29.94
#